data_AF-A0A534QKH0-F1
#
_entry.id   AF-A0A534QKH0-F1
#
_cell.length_a   1.000
_cell.length_b   1.000
_cell.length_c   1.000
_cell.angle_alpha   90.00
_cell.angle_beta   90.00
_cell.angle_gamma   90.00
#
_symmetry.space_group_name_H-M   'P 1'
#
loop_
_entity.id
_entity.type
_entity.pdbx_description
1 polymer ?
#
loop_
_entity_poly.entity_id
_entity_poly.type
_entity_poly.pdbx_seq_one_letter_code
_entity_poly.pdbx_strand_id
1 'polypeptide(L)'
;MTECDDVLSQLLLGRALDADAAAHVSACPHCTAEQGRVRRVAALLASDDVPPVPPALSARVLRLAAPLLARQARRAAWWTLARALAAALVPLPLILFLDFHLVRTAYGVLNVLLPGAVSFYVAFNYAATLALLLALTYGMIPIVAERQMRLRREECRA
;
A
#
# COMPACT_ATOMS: atom_id res chain seq x y z
N MET A 1 8.77 -6.85 -31.39
CA MET A 1 7.88 -6.98 -32.56
C MET A 1 6.70 -6.08 -32.28
N THR A 2 6.62 -4.92 -32.93
CA THR A 2 5.43 -4.08 -32.88
C THR A 2 4.32 -4.79 -33.64
N GLU A 3 3.18 -5.04 -32.99
CA GLU A 3 2.02 -5.60 -33.66
C GLU A 3 1.36 -4.55 -34.56
N CYS A 4 0.81 -4.97 -35.69
CA CYS A 4 0.18 -4.07 -36.65
C CYS A 4 -0.97 -3.26 -36.01
N ASP A 5 -1.72 -3.88 -35.10
CA ASP A 5 -2.82 -3.26 -34.37
C ASP A 5 -2.35 -2.11 -33.48
N ASP A 6 -1.21 -2.26 -32.81
CA ASP A 6 -0.63 -1.20 -31.97
C ASP A 6 -0.28 0.02 -32.83
N VAL A 7 0.37 -0.18 -33.97
CA VAL A 7 0.80 0.90 -34.87
C VAL A 7 -0.42 1.61 -35.50
N LEU A 8 -1.44 0.86 -35.94
CA LEU A 8 -2.68 1.44 -36.47
C LEU A 8 -3.46 2.17 -35.37
N SER A 9 -3.47 1.68 -34.14
CA SER A 9 -4.12 2.35 -33.01
C SER A 9 -3.46 3.69 -32.68
N GLN A 10 -2.12 3.77 -32.75
CA GLN A 10 -1.38 5.03 -32.56
C GLN A 10 -1.74 6.05 -33.65
N LEU A 11 -1.83 5.62 -34.91
CA LEU A 11 -2.29 6.45 -36.02
C LEU A 11 -3.74 6.93 -35.83
N LEU A 12 -4.63 6.07 -35.35
CA LEU A 12 -6.04 6.41 -35.10
C LEU A 12 -6.18 7.46 -33.99
N LEU A 13 -5.39 7.34 -32.93
CA LEU A 13 -5.38 8.25 -31.79
C LEU A 13 -4.61 9.56 -32.08
N GLY A 14 -4.06 9.73 -33.28
CA GLY A 14 -3.27 10.91 -33.66
C GLY A 14 -1.97 11.05 -32.87
N ARG A 15 -1.43 9.97 -32.32
CA ARG A 15 -0.16 9.99 -31.59
C ARG A 15 1.01 10.05 -32.58
N ALA A 16 2.10 10.70 -32.16
CA ALA A 16 3.35 10.65 -32.90
C ALA A 16 3.89 9.21 -32.90
N LEU A 17 4.25 8.70 -34.09
CA LEU A 17 4.92 7.41 -34.22
C LEU A 17 6.38 7.55 -33.79
N ASP A 18 6.88 6.56 -33.04
CA ASP A 18 8.31 6.41 -32.80
C ASP A 18 9.03 5.86 -34.04
N ALA A 19 10.37 5.83 -33.99
CA ALA A 19 11.19 5.41 -35.13
C ALA A 19 10.93 3.95 -35.56
N ASP A 20 10.67 3.06 -34.58
CA ASP A 20 10.39 1.65 -34.83
C ASP A 20 9.02 1.45 -35.48
N ALA A 21 7.99 2.15 -35.01
CA ALA A 21 6.66 2.11 -35.62
C ALA A 21 6.65 2.75 -37.01
N ALA A 22 7.40 3.83 -37.24
CA ALA A 22 7.56 4.42 -38.57
C ALA A 22 8.24 3.45 -39.55
N ALA A 23 9.32 2.78 -39.11
CA ALA A 23 9.98 1.74 -39.89
C ALA A 23 9.00 0.58 -40.19
N HIS A 24 8.21 0.15 -39.21
CA HIS A 24 7.20 -0.88 -39.39
C HIS A 24 6.13 -0.49 -40.43
N VAL A 25 5.59 0.74 -40.37
CA VAL A 25 4.62 1.22 -41.37
C VAL A 25 5.21 1.17 -42.77
N SER A 26 6.49 1.52 -42.94
CA SER A 26 7.15 1.50 -44.26
C SER A 26 7.43 0.09 -44.80
N ALA A 27 7.64 -0.89 -43.92
CA ALA A 27 8.00 -2.27 -44.29
C ALA A 27 6.79 -3.22 -44.38
N CYS A 28 5.71 -2.95 -43.65
CA CYS A 28 4.54 -3.84 -43.57
C CYS A 28 3.49 -3.49 -44.64
N PRO A 29 3.18 -4.40 -45.60
CA PRO A 29 2.23 -4.12 -46.66
C PRO A 29 0.82 -3.83 -46.13
N HIS A 30 0.40 -4.46 -45.04
CA HIS A 30 -0.90 -4.20 -44.41
C HIS A 30 -0.98 -2.77 -43.84
N CYS A 31 0.02 -2.36 -43.05
CA CYS A 31 0.07 -1.01 -42.47
C CYS A 31 0.22 0.07 -43.56
N THR A 32 1.00 -0.18 -44.63
CA THR A 32 1.09 0.77 -45.76
C THR A 32 -0.25 0.99 -46.46
N ALA A 33 -1.07 -0.06 -46.60
CA ALA A 33 -2.37 0.02 -47.25
C ALA A 33 -3.42 0.70 -46.35
N GLU A 34 -3.41 0.44 -45.04
CA GLU A 34 -4.43 0.91 -44.11
C GLU A 34 -4.16 2.29 -43.50
N GLN A 35 -2.91 2.76 -43.43
CA GLN A 35 -2.55 4.04 -42.78
C GLN A 35 -3.36 5.24 -43.31
N GLY A 36 -3.69 5.26 -44.61
CA GLY A 36 -4.46 6.34 -45.22
C GLY A 36 -5.93 6.35 -44.78
N ARG A 37 -6.52 5.15 -44.63
CA ARG A 37 -7.89 4.98 -44.14
C ARG A 37 -7.99 5.33 -42.66
N VAL A 38 -7.05 4.85 -41.85
CA VAL A 38 -7.00 5.15 -40.40
C VAL A 38 -6.81 6.64 -40.15
N ARG A 39 -5.88 7.31 -40.85
CA ARG A 39 -5.70 8.76 -40.73
C ARG A 39 -6.95 9.54 -41.16
N ARG A 40 -7.67 9.07 -42.17
CA ARG A 40 -8.94 9.69 -42.59
C ARG A 40 -10.02 9.55 -41.51
N VAL A 41 -10.15 8.38 -40.90
CA VAL A 41 -11.09 8.17 -39.78
C VAL A 41 -10.71 9.04 -38.59
N ALA A 42 -9.43 9.10 -38.24
CA ALA A 42 -8.94 9.98 -37.18
C ALA A 42 -9.28 11.46 -37.45
N ALA A 43 -9.09 11.92 -38.69
CA ALA A 43 -9.46 13.27 -39.09
C ALA A 43 -10.98 13.53 -39.01
N LEU A 44 -11.80 12.56 -39.43
CA LEU A 44 -13.26 12.65 -39.34
C LEU A 44 -13.73 12.72 -37.88
N LEU A 45 -13.18 11.88 -37.00
CA LEU A 45 -13.47 11.90 -35.57
C LEU A 45 -13.00 13.21 -34.90
N ALA A 46 -11.86 13.74 -35.32
CA ALA A 46 -11.35 15.02 -34.82
C ALA A 46 -12.15 16.24 -35.31
N SER A 47 -12.83 16.11 -36.47
CA SER A 47 -13.72 17.14 -37.00
C SER A 47 -15.12 17.12 -36.37
N ASP A 48 -15.44 16.08 -35.60
CA ASP A 48 -16.70 15.99 -34.88
C ASP A 48 -16.69 16.97 -33.71
N ASP A 49 -17.73 17.80 -33.62
CA ASP A 49 -17.79 18.87 -32.64
C ASP A 49 -18.16 18.28 -31.27
N VAL A 50 -17.17 18.13 -30.40
CA VAL A 50 -17.37 17.54 -29.08
C VAL A 50 -18.08 18.57 -28.20
N PRO A 51 -19.28 18.27 -27.67
CA PRO A 51 -19.98 19.21 -26.81
C PRO A 51 -19.12 19.54 -25.58
N PRO A 52 -19.11 20.79 -25.11
CA PRO A 52 -18.31 21.20 -23.97
C PRO A 52 -18.65 20.33 -22.76
N VAL A 53 -17.61 19.82 -22.09
CA VAL A 53 -17.78 19.00 -20.90
C VAL A 53 -18.48 19.84 -19.82
N PRO A 54 -19.61 19.39 -19.25
CA PRO A 54 -20.28 20.13 -18.20
C PRO A 54 -19.34 20.34 -17.01
N PRO A 55 -19.22 21.56 -16.46
CA PRO A 55 -18.25 21.86 -15.39
C PRO A 55 -18.49 21.02 -14.12
N ALA A 56 -19.73 20.56 -13.91
CA ALA A 56 -20.11 19.71 -12.79
C ALA A 56 -19.89 18.20 -13.04
N LEU A 57 -19.50 17.78 -14.26
CA LEU A 57 -19.38 16.35 -14.60
C LEU A 57 -18.34 15.67 -13.71
N SER A 58 -17.15 16.25 -13.57
CA SER A 58 -16.06 15.70 -12.74
C SER A 58 -16.50 15.55 -11.28
N ALA A 59 -17.09 16.60 -10.71
CA ALA A 59 -17.60 16.60 -9.35
C ALA A 59 -18.69 15.53 -9.14
N ARG A 60 -19.58 15.36 -10.13
CA ARG A 60 -20.67 14.37 -10.08
C ARG A 60 -20.13 12.94 -10.18
N VAL A 61 -19.19 12.70 -11.09
CA VAL A 61 -18.51 11.40 -11.24
C VAL A 61 -17.76 11.05 -9.96
N LEU A 62 -16.99 11.98 -9.39
CA LEU A 62 -16.28 11.77 -8.13
C LEU A 62 -17.23 11.48 -6.97
N ARG A 63 -18.36 12.19 -6.89
CA ARG A 63 -19.37 11.96 -5.85
C ARG A 63 -20.03 10.58 -5.98
N LEU A 64 -20.29 10.12 -7.21
CA LEU A 64 -20.83 8.79 -7.47
C LEU A 64 -19.78 7.68 -7.27
N ALA A 65 -18.52 7.96 -7.56
CA ALA A 65 -17.40 7.04 -7.37
C ALA A 65 -16.88 7.01 -5.92
N ALA A 66 -17.22 8.01 -5.09
CA ALA A 66 -16.82 8.13 -3.69
C ALA A 66 -16.97 6.83 -2.87
N PRO A 67 -18.09 6.06 -2.93
CA PRO A 67 -18.19 4.80 -2.19
C PRO A 67 -17.20 3.73 -2.67
N LEU A 68 -16.89 3.68 -3.97
CA LEU A 68 -15.92 2.75 -4.54
C LEU A 68 -14.50 3.14 -4.15
N LEU A 69 -14.17 4.43 -4.28
CA LEU A 69 -12.89 5.00 -3.85
C LEU A 69 -12.67 4.79 -2.34
N ALA A 70 -13.70 4.99 -1.52
CA ALA A 70 -13.63 4.76 -0.07
C ALA A 70 -13.45 3.28 0.30
N ARG A 71 -13.99 2.34 -0.49
CA ARG A 71 -13.76 0.89 -0.27
C ARG A 71 -12.32 0.51 -0.65
N GLN A 72 -11.81 1.03 -1.75
CA GLN A 72 -10.47 0.72 -2.22
C GLN A 72 -9.38 1.38 -1.35
N ALA A 73 -9.60 2.63 -0.93
CA ALA A 73 -8.74 3.33 0.02
C ALA A 73 -8.66 2.60 1.37
N ARG A 74 -9.79 2.05 1.87
CA ARG A 74 -9.79 1.24 3.10
C ARG A 74 -8.95 -0.02 2.98
N ARG A 75 -9.02 -0.73 1.85
CA ARG A 75 -8.16 -1.91 1.61
C ARG A 75 -6.69 -1.53 1.57
N ALA A 76 -6.33 -0.48 0.84
CA ALA A 76 -4.95 -0.02 0.75
C ALA A 76 -4.41 0.43 2.12
N ALA A 77 -5.20 1.19 2.89
CA ALA A 77 -4.85 1.63 4.23
C ALA A 77 -4.74 0.46 5.22
N TRP A 78 -5.54 -0.60 5.07
CA TRP A 78 -5.44 -1.78 5.94
C TRP A 78 -4.13 -2.53 5.73
N TRP A 79 -3.65 -2.64 4.49
CA TRP A 79 -2.35 -3.27 4.20
C TRP A 79 -1.17 -2.48 4.77
N THR A 80 -1.20 -1.15 4.69
CA THR A 80 -0.14 -0.32 5.27
C THR A 80 -0.16 -0.38 6.79
N LEU A 81 -1.35 -0.35 7.41
CA LEU A 81 -1.52 -0.57 8.85
C LEU A 81 -1.05 -1.96 9.27
N ALA A 82 -1.46 -3.02 8.59
CA ALA A 82 -1.06 -4.39 8.90
C ALA A 82 0.45 -4.56 8.79
N ARG A 83 1.09 -3.93 7.79
CA ARG A 83 2.54 -3.98 7.62
C ARG A 83 3.28 -3.20 8.72
N ALA A 84 2.77 -2.03 9.11
CA ALA A 84 3.31 -1.26 10.24
C ALA A 84 3.14 -2.02 11.57
N LEU A 85 1.97 -2.63 11.78
CA LEU A 85 1.68 -3.43 12.97
C LEU A 85 2.58 -4.67 13.01
N ALA A 86 2.74 -5.37 11.89
CA ALA A 86 3.64 -6.51 11.78
C ALA A 86 5.09 -6.11 12.06
N ALA A 87 5.58 -5.00 11.50
CA ALA A 87 6.92 -4.50 11.79
C ALA A 87 7.13 -4.17 13.28
N ALA A 88 6.09 -3.66 13.96
CA ALA A 88 6.13 -3.37 15.39
C ALA A 88 6.00 -4.64 16.27
N LEU A 89 5.25 -5.66 15.83
CA LEU A 89 5.02 -6.91 16.57
C LEU A 89 6.11 -7.97 16.36
N VAL A 90 6.79 -8.00 15.21
CA VAL A 90 7.86 -8.95 14.89
C VAL A 90 9.03 -8.97 15.91
N PRO A 91 9.49 -7.84 16.48
CA PRO A 91 10.57 -7.89 17.47
C PRO A 91 10.12 -8.43 18.83
N LEU A 92 8.82 -8.37 19.15
CA LEU A 92 8.28 -8.76 20.45
C LEU A 92 8.47 -10.26 20.80
N PRO A 93 8.20 -11.24 19.91
CA PRO A 93 8.48 -12.65 20.20
C PRO A 93 9.98 -12.94 20.30
N LEU A 94 10.82 -12.19 19.56
CA LEU A 94 12.27 -12.34 19.66
C LEU A 94 12.79 -11.85 21.02
N ILE A 95 12.30 -10.70 21.49
CA ILE A 95 12.64 -10.16 22.82
C ILE A 95 12.18 -11.11 23.92
N LEU A 96 10.93 -11.60 23.85
CA LEU A 96 10.42 -12.58 24.82
C LEU A 96 11.23 -13.88 24.84
N PHE A 97 11.65 -14.37 23.67
CA PHE A 97 12.47 -15.58 23.58
C PHE A 97 13.85 -15.37 24.21
N LEU A 98 14.49 -14.23 23.93
CA LEU A 98 15.79 -13.88 24.49
C LEU A 98 15.72 -13.73 26.01
N ASP A 99 14.69 -13.04 26.50
CA ASP A 99 14.48 -12.78 27.93
C ASP A 99 14.19 -14.08 28.69
N PHE A 100 13.37 -14.98 28.13
CA PHE A 100 13.15 -16.31 28.69
C PHE A 100 14.46 -17.11 28.81
N HIS A 101 15.30 -17.08 27.78
CA HIS A 101 16.60 -17.76 27.81
C HIS A 101 17.58 -17.14 28.81
N LEU A 102 17.58 -15.81 28.93
CA LEU A 102 18.41 -15.08 29.89
C LEU A 102 18.01 -15.42 31.33
N VAL A 103 16.71 -15.38 31.63
CA VAL A 103 16.18 -15.74 32.95
C VAL A 103 16.43 -17.21 33.27
N ARG A 104 16.26 -18.12 32.29
CA ARG A 104 16.55 -19.55 32.48
C ARG A 104 18.02 -19.81 32.78
N THR A 105 18.93 -19.15 32.07
CA THR A 105 20.39 -19.30 32.28
C THR A 105 20.82 -18.69 33.61
N ALA A 106 20.33 -17.48 33.92
CA ALA A 106 20.55 -16.83 35.21
C ALA A 106 20.02 -17.67 36.37
N TYR A 107 18.80 -18.23 36.27
CA TYR A 107 18.24 -19.13 37.28
C TYR A 107 19.11 -20.38 37.48
N GLY A 108 19.61 -20.98 36.40
CA GLY A 108 20.52 -22.12 36.48
C GLY A 108 21.82 -21.80 37.24
N VAL A 109 22.40 -20.62 37.03
CA VAL A 109 23.60 -20.15 37.73
C VAL A 109 23.29 -19.80 39.20
N LEU A 110 22.16 -19.13 39.45
CA LEU A 110 21.78 -18.66 40.78
C LEU A 110 21.37 -19.81 41.71
N ASN A 111 20.79 -20.89 41.17
CA ASN A 111 20.45 -22.09 41.92
C ASN A 111 21.68 -22.90 42.37
N VAL A 112 22.87 -22.60 41.84
CA VAL A 112 24.15 -23.16 42.32
C VAL A 112 24.68 -22.39 43.55
N LEU A 113 24.32 -21.11 43.70
CA LEU A 113 24.81 -20.24 44.78
C LEU A 113 23.80 -19.99 45.91
N LEU A 114 22.50 -20.01 45.61
CA LEU A 114 21.41 -19.65 46.55
C LEU A 114 20.36 -20.75 46.70
N PRO A 115 19.62 -20.79 47.83
CA PRO A 115 18.45 -21.67 47.99
C PRO A 115 17.42 -21.40 46.88
N GLY A 116 16.96 -22.46 46.19
CA GLY A 116 16.15 -22.33 44.97
C GLY A 116 14.88 -21.47 45.11
N ALA A 117 14.29 -21.38 46.30
CA ALA A 117 13.13 -20.53 46.57
C ALA A 117 13.43 -19.03 46.38
N VAL A 118 14.62 -18.57 46.75
CA VAL A 118 15.03 -17.15 46.62
C VAL A 118 15.35 -16.82 45.16
N SER A 119 16.02 -17.73 44.44
CA SER A 119 16.27 -17.59 43.00
C SER A 119 14.98 -17.53 42.19
N PHE A 120 13.99 -18.35 42.55
CA PHE A 120 12.69 -18.37 41.85
C PHE A 120 11.93 -17.08 42.08
N TYR A 121 11.93 -16.56 43.31
CA TYR A 121 11.29 -15.30 43.66
C TYR A 121 11.87 -14.12 42.87
N VAL A 122 13.20 -14.02 42.78
CA VAL A 122 13.87 -12.94 42.04
C VAL A 122 13.59 -13.03 40.53
N ALA A 123 13.72 -14.22 39.95
CA ALA A 123 13.45 -14.44 38.52
C ALA A 123 11.98 -14.13 38.16
N PHE A 124 11.04 -14.57 38.99
CA PHE A 124 9.61 -14.31 38.78
C PHE A 124 9.30 -12.82 38.91
N ASN A 125 9.84 -12.14 39.92
CA ASN A 125 9.60 -10.71 40.11
C ASN A 125 10.19 -9.88 38.96
N TYR A 126 11.39 -10.23 38.48
CA TYR A 126 12.00 -9.59 37.31
C TYR A 126 11.16 -9.80 36.04
N ALA A 127 10.72 -11.03 35.76
CA ALA A 127 9.88 -11.36 34.62
C ALA A 127 8.51 -10.65 34.70
N ALA A 128 7.90 -10.58 35.88
CA ALA A 128 6.63 -9.86 36.09
C ALA A 128 6.77 -8.35 35.82
N THR A 129 7.89 -7.75 36.24
CA THR A 129 8.16 -6.33 36.04
C THR A 129 8.39 -6.02 34.55
N LEU A 130 9.15 -6.87 33.85
CA LEU A 130 9.36 -6.74 32.41
C LEU A 130 8.06 -6.95 31.62
N ALA A 131 7.26 -7.96 31.97
CA ALA A 131 5.97 -8.19 31.35
C ALA A 131 5.02 -7.01 31.54
N LEU A 132 5.00 -6.41 32.74
CA LEU A 132 4.20 -5.21 33.03
C LEU A 132 4.65 -4.01 32.19
N LEU A 133 5.96 -3.76 32.12
CA LEU A 133 6.53 -2.67 31.31
C LEU A 133 6.23 -2.87 29.82
N LEU A 134 6.37 -4.10 29.29
CA LEU A 134 6.03 -4.41 27.91
C LEU A 134 4.55 -4.21 27.64
N ALA A 135 3.68 -4.71 28.51
CA ALA A 135 2.24 -4.55 28.40
C ALA A 135 1.83 -3.07 28.42
N LEU A 136 2.43 -2.25 29.29
CA LEU A 136 2.17 -0.81 29.32
C LEU A 136 2.64 -0.13 28.03
N THR A 137 3.86 -0.41 27.60
CA THR A 137 4.49 0.29 26.47
C THR A 137 3.81 -0.08 25.15
N TYR A 138 3.56 -1.36 24.92
CA TYR A 138 2.89 -1.82 23.71
C TYR A 138 1.37 -1.64 23.77
N GLY A 139 0.76 -1.70 24.96
CA GLY A 139 -0.66 -1.41 25.15
C GLY A 139 -1.02 0.06 24.90
N MET A 140 -0.08 0.98 25.10
CA MET A 140 -0.27 2.41 24.80
C MET A 140 -0.33 2.73 23.31
N ILE A 141 0.31 1.94 22.45
CA ILE A 141 0.36 2.16 21.00
C ILE A 141 -1.05 2.18 20.36
N PRO A 142 -1.91 1.16 20.54
CA PRO A 142 -3.26 1.18 19.97
C PRO A 142 -4.12 2.32 20.55
N ILE A 143 -3.95 2.66 21.83
CA ILE A 143 -4.70 3.74 22.50
C ILE A 143 -4.35 5.10 21.88
N VAL A 144 -3.07 5.38 21.68
CA VAL A 144 -2.61 6.62 21.05
C VAL A 144 -3.02 6.67 19.58
N ALA A 145 -2.91 5.56 18.86
CA ALA A 145 -3.34 5.46 17.46
C ALA A 145 -4.84 5.73 17.29
N GLU A 146 -5.69 5.19 18.17
CA GLU A 146 -7.14 5.46 18.13
C GLU A 146 -7.45 6.93 18.46
N ARG A 147 -6.71 7.53 19.41
CA ARG A 147 -6.88 8.93 19.79
C ARG A 147 -6.53 9.89 18.66
N GLN A 148 -5.43 9.64 17.94
CA GLN A 148 -5.05 10.43 16.76
C GLN A 148 -6.07 10.32 15.62
N MET A 149 -6.64 9.14 15.42
CA MET A 149 -7.70 8.92 14.43
C MET A 149 -9.00 9.68 14.75
N ARG A 150 -9.33 9.84 16.04
CA ARG A 150 -10.49 10.65 16.47
C ARG A 150 -10.25 12.14 16.25
N LEU A 151 -9.09 12.65 16.66
CA LEU A 151 -8.73 14.07 16.48
C LEU A 151 -8.79 14.50 15.01
N ARG A 152 -8.23 13.71 14.09
CA ARG A 152 -8.33 14.00 12.64
C ARG A 152 -9.77 14.03 12.11
N ARG A 153 -10.68 13.23 12.67
CA ARG A 153 -12.10 13.24 12.25
C ARG A 153 -12.83 14.48 12.75
N GLU A 154 -12.42 15.03 13.88
CA GLU A 154 -12.97 16.27 14.43
C GLU A 154 -12.46 17.47 13.61
N GLU A 155 -11.17 17.51 13.27
CA GLU A 155 -10.58 18.55 12.41
C GLU A 155 -11.17 18.59 11.00
N CYS A 156 -11.52 17.44 10.40
CA CYS A 156 -12.17 17.41 9.08
C CYS A 156 -13.68 17.70 9.11
N ARG A 157 -14.30 17.79 10.30
CA ARG A 157 -15.73 18.11 10.46
C ARG A 157 -15.98 19.57 10.84
N ALA A 158 -14.97 20.24 11.39
CA ALA A 158 -14.96 21.69 11.62
C ALA A 158 -14.68 22.43 10.29
#